data_AF-A0A8T5RPP7-F1
#
_entry.id   AF-A0A8T5RPP7-F1
#
_cell.length_a   1.000
_cell.length_b   1.000
_cell.length_c   1.000
_cell.angle_alpha   90.00
_cell.angle_beta   90.00
_cell.angle_gamma   90.00
#
_symmetry.space_group_name_H-M   'P 1'
#
loop_
_entity.id
_entity.type
_entity.pdbx_description
1 polymer ?
#
loop_
_entity_poly.entity_id
_entity_poly.type
_entity_poly.pdbx_seq_one_letter_code
_entity_poly.pdbx_strand_id
1 'polypeptide(L)'
;MHLVLSYFDGVQGPSVLLSYPDEKLEENLINKLKKFFDLEIDETFFEIVLITKKKKIVNFHFEIPSEWARGNKEFAMLSLIIKLEYNSEDLYAFLVDSSYKILKTENVYKAFYKFDEFHDNDFEIDLTYEIIRKILFNCLQSLILRIEDKIKGINKKEPFPFSK
;
A
#
# COMPACT_ATOMS: atom_id res chain seq x y z
N MET A 1 -3.51 13.28 0.59
CA MET A 1 -3.65 11.93 0.01
C MET A 1 -2.77 11.02 0.84
N HIS A 2 -3.20 9.81 1.20
CA HIS A 2 -2.35 8.89 1.96
C HIS A 2 -2.25 7.55 1.26
N LEU A 3 -1.03 7.05 1.09
CA LEU A 3 -0.74 5.69 0.67
C LEU A 3 -0.33 4.88 1.88
N VAL A 4 -1.04 3.79 2.14
CA VAL A 4 -0.86 2.96 3.32
C VAL A 4 -0.51 1.55 2.88
N LEU A 5 0.53 0.98 3.48
CA LEU A 5 0.84 -0.44 3.37
C LEU A 5 0.46 -1.12 4.68
N SER A 6 -0.45 -2.07 4.56
CA SER A 6 -0.88 -2.96 5.62
C SER A 6 -0.56 -4.40 5.28
N TYR A 7 -0.43 -5.24 6.30
CA TYR A 7 -0.12 -6.65 6.18
C TYR A 7 -0.86 -7.45 7.25
N PHE A 8 -0.95 -8.76 7.06
CA PHE A 8 -1.45 -9.67 8.06
C PHE A 8 -0.29 -10.20 8.92
N ASP A 9 -0.22 -9.76 10.18
CA ASP A 9 0.71 -10.33 11.16
C ASP A 9 0.13 -11.64 11.72
N GLY A 10 0.92 -12.72 11.73
CA GLY A 10 0.44 -14.04 12.17
C GLY A 10 0.10 -14.15 13.66
N VAL A 11 0.54 -13.19 14.48
CA VAL A 11 0.31 -13.15 15.93
C VAL A 11 -0.70 -12.06 16.31
N GLN A 12 -0.54 -10.86 15.75
CA GLN A 12 -1.33 -9.67 16.07
C GLN A 12 -2.54 -9.49 15.14
N GLY A 13 -2.56 -10.19 14.00
CA GLY A 13 -3.55 -10.01 12.93
C GLY A 13 -3.24 -8.81 12.03
N PRO A 14 -4.25 -8.28 11.31
CA PRO A 14 -4.06 -7.16 10.39
C PRO A 14 -3.43 -5.93 11.05
N SER A 15 -2.36 -5.43 10.44
CA SER A 15 -1.55 -4.33 10.95
C SER A 15 -1.15 -3.37 9.84
N VAL A 16 -0.98 -2.10 10.20
CA VAL A 16 -0.45 -1.08 9.30
C VAL A 16 1.07 -1.04 9.52
N LEU A 17 1.84 -1.33 8.48
CA LEU A 17 3.29 -1.25 8.54
C LEU A 17 3.75 0.19 8.38
N LEU A 18 3.28 0.84 7.30
CA LEU A 18 3.73 2.16 6.87
C LEU A 18 2.55 2.95 6.31
N SER A 19 2.55 4.26 6.55
CA SER A 19 1.67 5.20 5.89
C SER A 19 2.47 6.42 5.45
N TYR A 20 2.22 6.88 4.24
CA TYR A 20 2.82 8.09 3.69
C TYR A 20 1.74 9.06 3.21
N PRO A 21 1.80 10.37 3.52
CA PRO A 21 2.78 11.03 4.39
C PRO A 21 2.79 10.47 5.82
N ASP A 22 3.89 10.68 6.55
CA ASP A 22 4.12 10.17 7.93
C ASP A 22 3.18 10.83 8.97
N GLU A 23 2.16 11.56 8.51
CA GLU A 23 1.10 12.13 9.32
C GLU A 23 0.29 11.02 9.97
N LYS A 24 0.02 11.15 11.27
CA LYS A 24 -0.74 10.14 12.02
C LYS A 24 -2.15 10.01 11.43
N LEU A 25 -2.46 8.84 10.88
CA LEU A 25 -3.81 8.49 10.47
C LEU A 25 -4.74 8.46 11.69
N GLU A 26 -5.98 8.91 11.48
CA GLU A 26 -7.03 8.80 12.50
C GLU A 26 -7.21 7.33 12.92
N GLU A 27 -7.31 7.06 14.22
CA GLU A 27 -7.42 5.70 14.76
C GLU A 27 -8.62 4.94 14.18
N ASN A 28 -9.76 5.61 14.03
CA ASN A 28 -10.94 5.03 13.36
C ASN A 28 -10.67 4.59 11.93
N LEU A 29 -9.77 5.27 11.21
CA LEU A 29 -9.38 4.91 9.85
C LEU A 29 -8.43 3.70 9.86
N ILE A 30 -7.46 3.69 10.77
CA ILE A 30 -6.56 2.53 10.99
C ILE A 30 -7.37 1.27 11.30
N ASN A 31 -8.30 1.36 12.25
CA ASN A 31 -9.19 0.26 12.61
C ASN A 31 -10.05 -0.20 11.43
N LYS A 32 -10.43 0.72 10.53
CA LYS A 32 -11.17 0.37 9.32
C LYS A 32 -10.30 -0.38 8.31
N LEU A 33 -9.06 0.08 8.09
CA LEU A 33 -8.08 -0.59 7.21
C LEU A 33 -7.80 -2.02 7.67
N LYS A 34 -7.62 -2.24 8.98
CA LYS A 34 -7.43 -3.57 9.56
C LYS A 34 -8.59 -4.51 9.23
N LYS A 35 -9.83 -4.04 9.38
CA LYS A 35 -11.05 -4.81 9.07
C LYS A 35 -11.21 -5.17 7.60
N PHE A 36 -10.46 -4.56 6.68
CA PHE A 36 -10.54 -4.91 5.27
C PHE A 36 -9.95 -6.28 4.96
N PHE A 37 -9.07 -6.79 5.81
CA PHE A 37 -8.54 -8.15 5.71
C PHE A 37 -9.60 -9.20 6.07
N ASP A 38 -10.63 -8.83 6.83
CA ASP A 38 -11.72 -9.73 7.22
C ASP A 38 -12.87 -9.74 6.21
N LEU A 39 -12.81 -8.90 5.17
CA LEU A 39 -13.85 -8.85 4.14
C LEU A 39 -13.66 -10.02 3.18
N GLU A 40 -14.71 -10.81 2.99
CA GLU A 40 -14.79 -11.84 1.95
C GLU A 40 -14.95 -11.17 0.59
N ILE A 41 -13.84 -10.67 0.04
CA ILE A 41 -13.77 -10.06 -1.28
C ILE A 41 -12.91 -10.96 -2.18
N ASP A 42 -13.54 -11.55 -3.19
CA ASP A 42 -12.87 -12.42 -4.16
C ASP A 42 -12.00 -11.64 -5.18
N GLU A 43 -12.05 -10.30 -5.14
CA GLU A 43 -11.34 -9.40 -6.04
C GLU A 43 -10.07 -8.79 -5.40
N THR A 44 -8.97 -8.77 -6.16
CA THR A 44 -7.69 -8.16 -5.72
C THR A 44 -7.78 -6.64 -5.52
N PHE A 45 -8.71 -6.00 -6.22
CA PHE A 45 -8.93 -4.56 -6.19
C PHE A 45 -10.36 -4.23 -5.79
N PHE A 46 -10.51 -3.33 -4.83
CA PHE A 46 -11.83 -2.87 -4.40
C PHE A 46 -11.76 -1.46 -3.82
N GLU A 47 -12.89 -0.77 -3.83
CA GLU A 47 -13.01 0.57 -3.25
C GLU A 47 -14.05 0.64 -2.13
N ILE A 48 -13.78 1.49 -1.16
CA ILE A 48 -14.70 1.79 -0.06
C ILE A 48 -14.91 3.31 0.00
N VAL A 49 -16.15 3.71 -0.20
CA VAL A 49 -16.57 5.11 -0.21
C VAL A 49 -16.92 5.57 1.20
N LEU A 50 -16.26 6.64 1.67
CA LEU A 50 -16.54 7.29 2.95
C LEU A 50 -17.34 8.58 2.70
N ILE A 51 -18.65 8.43 2.51
CA ILE A 51 -19.58 9.51 2.10
C ILE A 51 -19.44 10.75 2.99
N THR A 52 -19.52 10.57 4.32
CA THR A 52 -19.47 11.68 5.29
C THR A 52 -18.11 12.40 5.31
N LYS A 53 -17.03 11.72 4.91
CA LYS A 53 -15.67 12.27 4.85
C LYS A 53 -15.31 12.81 3.47
N LYS A 54 -16.19 12.68 2.46
CA LYS A 54 -15.93 13.02 1.05
C LYS A 54 -14.61 12.41 0.54
N LYS A 55 -14.31 11.19 0.98
CA LYS A 55 -13.10 10.43 0.63
C LYS A 55 -13.50 9.03 0.16
N LYS A 56 -12.62 8.40 -0.59
CA LYS A 56 -12.63 6.95 -0.82
C LYS A 56 -11.30 6.35 -0.46
N ILE A 57 -11.33 5.05 -0.20
CA ILE A 57 -10.15 4.22 -0.03
C ILE A 57 -10.17 3.22 -1.16
N VAL A 58 -9.12 3.23 -1.97
CA VAL A 58 -8.93 2.27 -3.05
C VAL A 58 -7.87 1.29 -2.58
N ASN A 59 -8.19 0.00 -2.61
CA ASN A 59 -7.35 -1.05 -2.05
C ASN A 59 -6.90 -2.00 -3.15
N PHE A 60 -5.67 -2.48 -3.00
CA PHE A 60 -5.11 -3.55 -3.81
C PHE A 60 -4.39 -4.54 -2.89
N HIS A 61 -4.90 -5.76 -2.79
CA HIS A 61 -4.27 -6.82 -2.01
C HIS A 61 -3.38 -7.71 -2.89
N PHE A 62 -2.29 -8.19 -2.33
CA PHE A 62 -1.29 -9.02 -3.01
C PHE A 62 -0.53 -9.89 -2.02
N GLU A 63 0.08 -10.96 -2.52
CA GLU A 63 0.88 -11.89 -1.73
C GLU A 63 2.37 -11.64 -1.95
N ILE A 64 3.17 -11.71 -0.87
CA ILE A 64 4.62 -11.60 -0.92
C ILE A 64 5.24 -12.96 -0.57
N PRO A 65 6.08 -13.56 -1.43
CA PRO A 65 6.83 -14.76 -1.06
C PRO A 65 7.68 -14.50 0.19
N SER A 66 7.57 -15.39 1.17
CA SER A 66 8.24 -15.24 2.47
C SER A 66 8.66 -16.57 3.02
N GLU A 67 9.93 -16.73 3.34
CA GLU A 67 10.44 -17.95 3.97
C GLU A 67 10.08 -18.02 5.47
N TRP A 68 9.64 -16.90 6.05
CA TRP A 68 9.30 -16.81 7.48
C TRP A 68 7.80 -17.04 7.72
N ALA A 69 6.96 -16.82 6.71
CA ALA A 69 5.52 -17.07 6.78
C ALA A 69 5.18 -18.56 6.75
N ARG A 70 4.17 -18.94 7.54
CA ARG A 70 3.50 -20.24 7.38
C ARG A 70 2.78 -20.26 6.03
N GLY A 71 3.11 -21.22 5.17
CA GLY A 71 2.58 -21.29 3.80
C GLY A 71 3.41 -20.51 2.76
N ASN A 72 4.59 -20.04 3.16
CA ASN A 72 5.59 -19.36 2.33
C ASN A 72 5.14 -18.03 1.71
N LYS A 73 4.12 -17.39 2.29
CA LYS A 73 3.53 -16.15 1.76
C LYS A 73 3.02 -15.22 2.86
N GLU A 74 3.33 -13.93 2.75
CA GLU A 74 2.68 -12.86 3.52
C GLU A 74 1.51 -12.28 2.72
N PHE A 75 0.45 -11.88 3.43
CA PHE A 75 -0.66 -11.12 2.84
C PHE A 75 -0.46 -9.64 3.08
N ALA A 76 -0.43 -8.86 2.00
CA ALA A 76 -0.24 -7.41 2.04
C ALA A 76 -1.36 -6.68 1.29
N MET A 77 -1.59 -5.42 1.66
CA MET A 77 -2.57 -4.56 1.02
C MET A 77 -2.04 -3.14 0.94
N LEU A 78 -2.07 -2.56 -0.26
CA LEU A 78 -1.90 -1.13 -0.46
C LEU A 78 -3.26 -0.46 -0.48
N SER A 79 -3.41 0.59 0.33
CA SER A 79 -4.63 1.39 0.42
C SER A 79 -4.32 2.85 0.13
N LEU A 80 -4.97 3.42 -0.88
CA LEU A 80 -4.89 4.83 -1.23
C LEU A 80 -6.13 5.58 -0.72
N ILE A 81 -5.94 6.45 0.25
CA ILE A 81 -6.96 7.35 0.79
C ILE A 81 -6.93 8.67 0.02
N ILE A 82 -7.99 8.93 -0.73
CA ILE A 82 -8.07 10.05 -1.68
C ILE A 82 -9.48 10.67 -1.71
N LYS A 83 -9.63 11.85 -2.32
CA LYS A 83 -10.95 12.49 -2.52
C LYS A 83 -11.80 11.68 -3.50
N LEU A 84 -13.13 11.86 -3.45
CA LEU A 84 -14.08 11.12 -4.30
C LEU A 84 -13.95 11.43 -5.80
N GLU A 85 -13.44 12.59 -6.17
CA GLU A 85 -13.41 13.10 -7.55
C GLU A 85 -12.45 12.35 -8.50
N TYR A 86 -11.52 11.54 -7.96
CA TYR A 86 -10.54 10.82 -8.77
C TYR A 86 -11.13 9.50 -9.28
N ASN A 87 -10.90 9.11 -10.54
CA ASN A 87 -11.36 7.81 -11.06
C ASN A 87 -10.55 6.65 -10.43
N SER A 88 -11.21 5.59 -9.99
CA SER A 88 -10.54 4.40 -9.42
C SER A 88 -9.75 3.59 -10.45
N GLU A 89 -10.16 3.58 -11.71
CA GLU A 89 -9.43 2.88 -12.78
C GLU A 89 -8.03 3.47 -12.98
N ASP A 90 -7.90 4.80 -12.93
CA ASP A 90 -6.61 5.50 -12.99
C ASP A 90 -5.71 5.14 -11.79
N LEU A 91 -6.30 4.81 -10.64
CA LEU A 91 -5.59 4.49 -9.41
C LEU A 91 -5.22 3.00 -9.33
N TYR A 92 -5.96 2.13 -10.02
CA TYR A 92 -5.65 0.71 -10.12
C TYR A 92 -4.23 0.49 -10.67
N ALA A 93 -3.94 1.06 -11.85
CA ALA A 93 -2.63 0.94 -12.48
C ALA A 93 -1.50 1.45 -11.56
N PHE A 94 -1.76 2.54 -10.85
CA PHE A 94 -0.83 3.08 -9.86
C PHE A 94 -0.55 2.10 -8.70
N LEU A 95 -1.59 1.48 -8.13
CA LEU A 95 -1.44 0.55 -7.02
C LEU A 95 -0.75 -0.75 -7.45
N VAL A 96 -1.10 -1.27 -8.62
CA VAL A 96 -0.43 -2.44 -9.22
C VAL A 96 1.06 -2.17 -9.41
N ASP A 97 1.43 -1.06 -10.07
CA ASP A 97 2.83 -0.69 -10.28
C ASP A 97 3.58 -0.48 -8.96
N SER A 98 2.91 0.10 -7.97
CA SER A 98 3.50 0.32 -6.64
C SER A 98 3.75 -1.01 -5.92
N SER A 99 2.79 -1.96 -5.98
CA SER A 99 2.95 -3.30 -5.41
C SER A 99 4.08 -4.06 -6.08
N TYR A 100 4.22 -3.94 -7.41
CA TYR A 100 5.28 -4.63 -8.15
C TYR A 100 6.68 -4.14 -7.79
N LYS A 101 6.84 -2.84 -7.49
CA LYS A 101 8.11 -2.29 -6.99
C LYS A 101 8.47 -2.86 -5.61
N ILE A 102 7.47 -3.07 -4.75
CA ILE A 102 7.66 -3.74 -3.45
C ILE A 102 8.07 -5.20 -3.69
N LEU A 103 7.31 -5.94 -4.50
CA LEU A 103 7.55 -7.36 -4.80
C LEU A 103 8.91 -7.64 -5.45
N LYS A 104 9.45 -6.69 -6.20
CA LYS A 104 10.79 -6.79 -6.80
C LYS A 104 11.94 -6.58 -5.83
N THR A 105 11.65 -6.13 -4.62
CA THR A 105 12.67 -5.93 -3.59
C THR A 105 13.03 -7.29 -3.00
N GLU A 106 14.31 -7.64 -3.05
CA GLU A 106 14.82 -8.88 -2.46
C GLU A 106 14.56 -8.90 -0.96
N ASN A 107 14.14 -10.06 -0.42
CA ASN A 107 13.82 -10.27 1.00
C ASN A 107 12.82 -9.26 1.58
N VAL A 108 11.95 -8.66 0.75
CA VAL A 108 11.04 -7.58 1.18
C VAL A 108 10.10 -7.99 2.32
N TYR A 109 9.79 -9.29 2.45
CA TYR A 109 8.98 -9.82 3.53
C TYR A 109 9.58 -9.55 4.91
N LYS A 110 10.91 -9.44 5.03
CA LYS A 110 11.59 -9.15 6.30
C LYS A 110 11.13 -7.84 6.93
N ALA A 111 10.78 -6.84 6.12
CA ALA A 111 10.28 -5.56 6.61
C ALA A 111 9.02 -5.71 7.49
N PHE A 112 8.25 -6.80 7.32
CA PHE A 112 7.00 -7.02 8.05
C PHE A 112 7.25 -7.47 9.49
N TYR A 113 8.49 -7.82 9.82
CA TYR A 113 8.94 -8.24 11.14
C TYR A 113 9.62 -7.10 11.92
N LYS A 114 9.58 -5.86 11.41
CA LYS A 114 10.23 -4.67 12.02
C LYS A 114 9.83 -4.39 13.47
N PHE A 115 8.63 -4.81 13.86
CA PHE A 115 8.08 -4.59 15.19
C PHE A 115 7.82 -5.91 15.93
N ASP A 116 8.38 -7.02 15.43
CA ASP A 116 8.28 -8.30 16.08
C ASP A 116 9.33 -8.41 17.21
N GLU A 117 9.08 -9.31 18.16
CA GLU A 117 9.98 -9.54 19.29
C GLU A 117 10.97 -10.70 19.04
N PHE A 118 10.89 -11.38 17.89
CA PHE A 118 11.57 -12.64 17.63
C PHE A 118 12.81 -12.49 16.74
N HIS A 119 12.88 -11.46 15.89
CA HIS A 119 13.95 -11.24 14.92
C HIS A 119 14.81 -10.02 15.27
N ASP A 120 14.98 -9.77 16.56
CA ASP A 120 15.72 -8.63 17.09
C ASP A 120 17.17 -8.61 16.54
N ASN A 121 17.62 -7.45 16.03
CA ASN A 121 18.94 -7.19 15.43
C ASN A 121 19.24 -7.77 14.01
N ASP A 122 18.25 -8.21 13.23
CA ASP A 122 18.47 -8.45 11.79
C ASP A 122 18.51 -7.12 11.02
N PHE A 123 19.71 -6.70 10.58
CA PHE A 123 19.90 -5.45 9.83
C PHE A 123 19.11 -5.42 8.51
N GLU A 124 18.79 -6.58 7.92
CA GLU A 124 18.01 -6.64 6.69
C GLU A 124 16.56 -6.22 6.91
N ILE A 125 16.01 -6.42 8.12
CA ILE A 125 14.67 -5.94 8.48
C ILE A 125 14.62 -4.40 8.38
N ASP A 126 15.60 -3.72 8.98
CA ASP A 126 15.70 -2.26 8.94
C ASP A 126 15.93 -1.74 7.52
N LEU A 127 16.82 -2.40 6.79
CA LEU A 127 17.13 -2.04 5.42
C LEU A 127 15.90 -2.17 4.51
N THR A 128 15.21 -3.32 4.56
CA THR A 128 14.03 -3.57 3.73
C THR A 128 12.87 -2.67 4.12
N TYR A 129 12.68 -2.38 5.41
CA TYR A 129 11.69 -1.41 5.90
C TYR A 129 11.91 -0.01 5.31
N GLU A 130 13.15 0.50 5.37
CA GLU A 130 13.48 1.81 4.78
C GLU A 130 13.38 1.82 3.25
N ILE A 131 13.70 0.69 2.58
CA ILE A 131 13.48 0.55 1.13
C ILE A 131 12.00 0.67 0.79
N ILE A 132 11.10 -0.06 1.50
CA ILE A 132 9.66 0.04 1.27
C ILE A 132 9.18 1.47 1.52
N ARG A 133 9.61 2.10 2.61
CA ARG A 133 9.26 3.50 2.93
C ARG A 133 9.63 4.44 1.78
N LYS A 134 10.83 4.29 1.21
CA LYS A 134 11.28 5.07 0.05
C LYS A 134 10.47 4.76 -1.21
N ILE A 135 10.08 3.50 -1.43
CA ILE A 135 9.20 3.10 -2.55
C ILE A 135 7.85 3.80 -2.41
N LEU A 136 7.20 3.74 -1.24
CA LEU A 136 5.90 4.36 -1.00
C LEU A 136 5.95 5.89 -1.19
N PHE A 137 6.99 6.53 -0.65
CA PHE A 137 7.25 7.96 -0.87
C PHE A 137 7.32 8.30 -2.35
N ASN A 138 8.21 7.63 -3.10
CA ASN A 138 8.43 7.92 -4.51
C ASN A 138 7.18 7.66 -5.36
N CYS A 139 6.44 6.59 -5.05
CA CYS A 139 5.21 6.26 -5.75
C CYS A 139 4.14 7.34 -5.51
N LEU A 140 3.88 7.71 -4.25
CA LEU A 140 2.87 8.73 -3.96
C LEU A 140 3.23 10.09 -4.56
N GLN A 141 4.50 10.50 -4.48
CA GLN A 141 4.98 11.73 -5.11
C GLN A 141 4.78 11.71 -6.63
N SER A 142 5.09 10.59 -7.29
CA SER A 142 4.86 10.43 -8.72
C SER A 142 3.37 10.56 -9.09
N LEU A 143 2.47 9.97 -8.28
CA LEU A 143 1.03 10.08 -8.48
C LEU A 143 0.55 11.54 -8.32
N ILE A 144 1.00 12.23 -7.27
CA ILE A 144 0.65 13.63 -7.02
C ILE A 144 1.06 14.49 -8.22
N LEU A 145 2.30 14.36 -8.70
CA LEU A 145 2.80 15.09 -9.87
C LEU A 145 1.95 14.82 -11.12
N ARG A 146 1.59 13.56 -11.39
CA ARG A 146 0.75 13.20 -12.55
C ARG A 146 -0.64 13.80 -12.46
N ILE A 147 -1.23 13.83 -11.27
CA ILE A 147 -2.53 14.45 -11.02
C ILE A 147 -2.44 15.96 -11.24
N GLU A 148 -1.41 16.62 -10.72
CA GLU A 148 -1.19 18.04 -10.93
C GLU A 148 -0.97 18.39 -12.41
N ASP A 149 -0.20 17.58 -13.15
CA ASP A 149 0.03 17.75 -14.58
C ASP A 149 -1.29 17.60 -15.37
N LYS A 150 -2.12 16.59 -15.04
CA LYS A 150 -3.47 16.43 -15.62
C LYS A 150 -4.34 17.66 -15.35
N ILE A 151 -4.34 18.20 -14.12
CA ILE A 151 -5.12 19.40 -13.74
C ILE A 151 -4.63 20.65 -14.49
N LYS A 152 -3.32 20.80 -14.66
CA LYS A 152 -2.69 21.94 -15.37
C LYS A 152 -2.80 21.80 -16.90
N GLY A 153 -3.35 20.71 -17.42
CA GLY A 153 -3.43 20.45 -18.87
C GLY A 153 -2.09 20.10 -19.51
N ILE A 154 -1.08 19.74 -18.71
CA ILE A 154 0.24 19.32 -19.17
C ILE A 154 0.14 17.84 -19.55
N ASN A 155 -0.19 17.56 -20.82
CA ASN A 155 -0.25 16.21 -21.36
C ASN A 155 1.16 15.61 -21.55
N LYS A 156 1.82 15.18 -20.46
CA LYS A 156 2.92 14.22 -20.59
C LYS A 156 2.32 12.83 -20.79
N LYS A 157 2.28 12.41 -22.05
CA LYS A 157 1.93 11.05 -22.48
C LYS A 157 3.02 10.07 -22.05
N GLU A 158 3.11 9.74 -20.76
CA GLU A 158 3.78 8.52 -20.34
C GLU A 158 2.74 7.60 -19.72
N PRO A 159 2.26 6.58 -20.47
CA PRO A 159 1.40 5.56 -19.89
C PRO A 159 2.12 4.86 -18.74
N PHE A 160 1.35 4.36 -17.75
CA PHE A 160 1.89 3.36 -16.83
C PHE A 160 2.44 2.19 -17.68
N PRO A 161 3.65 1.66 -17.38
CA PRO A 161 4.37 0.71 -18.22
C PRO A 161 3.64 -0.60 -18.60
N PHE A 162 2.37 -0.80 -18.21
CA PHE A 162 1.61 -2.00 -18.51
C PHE A 162 0.17 -1.76 -18.98
N SER A 163 -0.17 -0.58 -19.53
CA SER A 163 -1.42 -0.44 -20.30
C SER A 163 -1.26 -0.99 -21.73
N LYS A 164 -1.17 -2.31 -21.89
CA LYS A 164 -1.42 -3.03 -23.16
C LYS A 164 -1.97 -4.42 -22.88
#